data_AF-A0A2U1F7V1-F1
#
_entry.id   AF-A0A2U1F7V1-F1
#
_cell.length_a   1.000
_cell.length_b   1.000
_cell.length_c   1.000
_cell.angle_alpha   90.00
_cell.angle_beta   90.00
_cell.angle_gamma   90.00
#
_symmetry.space_group_name_H-M   'P 1'
#
loop_
_entity.id
_entity.type
_entity.pdbx_description
1 polymer ?
#
loop_
_entity_poly.entity_id
_entity_poly.type
_entity_poly.pdbx_seq_one_letter_code
_entity_poly.pdbx_strand_id
1 'polypeptide(L)'
;MIRPQPPDDRGPGAPRDVEVRVLAVPEALVTVRTVAGDLALRAEFPLDAVDDLRLAVDEACTCLAELARPGTKLTCTFVVDDERLSMTASVSTTGPTGLPTDTFAWRVLTVLADDVRVLSEAPTAPGEAHRLALRMTVRRPDTTRPDGIAPSRRPAPDAAAVASMHDRPGTSGP
;
A
#
# COMPACT_ATOMS: atom_id res chain seq x y z
N MET A 1 -3.46 -30.97 -4.28
CA MET A 1 -3.91 -29.67 -4.84
C MET A 1 -2.66 -28.81 -5.00
N ILE A 2 -2.08 -28.79 -6.21
CA ILE A 2 -0.82 -28.11 -6.52
C ILE A 2 -1.16 -26.67 -6.91
N ARG A 3 -0.64 -25.67 -6.19
CA ARG A 3 -0.68 -24.27 -6.65
C ARG A 3 0.28 -24.17 -7.84
N PRO A 4 -0.13 -23.59 -8.99
CA PRO A 4 0.79 -23.37 -10.09
C PRO A 4 1.87 -22.37 -9.67
N GLN A 5 3.14 -22.75 -9.76
CA GLN A 5 4.26 -21.82 -9.65
C GLN A 5 4.39 -21.05 -10.98
N PRO A 6 4.45 -19.71 -10.96
CA PRO A 6 4.78 -18.94 -12.16
C PRO A 6 6.21 -19.27 -12.64
N PRO A 7 6.51 -19.07 -13.92
CA PRO A 7 7.81 -19.41 -14.50
C PRO A 7 8.92 -18.63 -13.80
N ASP A 8 9.91 -19.38 -13.29
CA ASP A 8 11.06 -18.84 -12.57
C ASP A 8 12.13 -18.40 -13.58
N ASP A 9 11.83 -17.38 -14.38
CA ASP A 9 12.83 -16.67 -15.20
C ASP A 9 13.54 -15.63 -14.33
N ARG A 10 14.30 -16.08 -13.33
CA ARG A 10 15.22 -15.19 -12.61
C ARG A 10 16.56 -15.15 -13.31
N GLY A 11 16.63 -14.38 -14.39
CA GLY A 11 17.89 -13.81 -14.85
C GLY A 11 18.56 -13.01 -13.73
N PRO A 12 19.90 -12.85 -13.75
CA PRO A 12 20.60 -12.02 -12.77
C PRO A 12 20.07 -10.58 -12.84
N GLY A 13 19.33 -10.14 -11.81
CA GLY A 13 18.68 -8.83 -11.74
C GLY A 13 17.17 -8.84 -11.45
N ALA A 14 16.52 -10.00 -11.30
CA ALA A 14 15.09 -10.03 -10.95
C ALA A 14 14.81 -9.42 -9.56
N PRO A 15 13.80 -8.53 -9.42
CA PRO A 15 13.38 -7.98 -8.12
C PRO A 15 13.17 -9.09 -7.08
N ARG A 16 13.71 -8.88 -5.89
CA ARG A 16 13.55 -9.82 -4.78
C ARG A 16 12.24 -9.53 -4.07
N ASP A 17 11.16 -10.05 -4.63
CA ASP A 17 9.84 -9.91 -4.04
C ASP A 17 9.67 -10.86 -2.85
N VAL A 18 9.13 -10.34 -1.74
CA VAL A 18 8.80 -11.11 -0.54
C VAL A 18 7.30 -11.02 -0.27
N GLU A 19 6.61 -12.17 -0.26
CA GLU A 19 5.19 -12.25 0.12
C GLU A 19 5.05 -12.75 1.56
N VAL A 20 4.30 -12.02 2.37
CA VAL A 20 3.89 -12.38 3.73
C VAL A 20 2.39 -12.54 3.75
N ARG A 21 1.90 -13.66 4.32
CA ARG A 21 0.48 -13.93 4.48
C ARG A 21 0.16 -14.27 5.91
N VAL A 22 -0.69 -13.47 6.54
CA VAL A 22 -1.12 -13.67 7.92
C VAL A 22 -2.64 -13.67 7.99
N LEU A 23 -3.21 -14.16 9.09
CA LEU A 23 -4.62 -13.88 9.37
C LEU A 23 -4.81 -12.37 9.49
N ALA A 24 -5.93 -11.85 8.99
CA ALA A 24 -6.26 -10.43 9.10
C ALA A 24 -6.76 -10.09 10.52
N VAL A 25 -5.88 -10.25 11.51
CA VAL A 25 -6.13 -10.00 12.94
C VAL A 25 -4.94 -9.23 13.54
N PRO A 26 -5.16 -8.33 14.52
CA PRO A 26 -4.13 -7.44 15.06
C PRO A 26 -2.87 -8.18 15.54
N GLU A 27 -3.03 -9.34 16.19
CA GLU A 27 -1.92 -10.10 16.78
C GLU A 27 -0.97 -10.67 15.72
N ALA A 28 -1.45 -10.85 14.49
CA ALA A 28 -0.66 -11.43 13.41
C ALA A 28 0.11 -10.36 12.60
N LEU A 29 -0.29 -9.09 12.68
CA LEU A 29 0.30 -7.98 11.92
C LEU A 29 1.76 -7.72 12.30
N VAL A 30 2.17 -8.07 13.53
CA VAL A 30 3.57 -7.99 13.99
C VAL A 30 4.53 -8.69 13.02
N THR A 31 4.12 -9.81 12.43
CA THR A 31 4.93 -10.55 11.46
C THR A 31 5.27 -9.71 10.23
N VAL A 32 4.29 -8.96 9.72
CA VAL A 32 4.45 -8.09 8.55
C VAL A 32 5.42 -6.96 8.86
N ARG A 33 5.28 -6.34 10.05
CA ARG A 33 6.21 -5.29 10.51
C ARG A 33 7.64 -5.81 10.68
N THR A 34 7.81 -7.01 11.23
CA THR A 34 9.13 -7.61 11.41
C THR A 34 9.81 -7.82 10.06
N VAL A 35 9.08 -8.36 9.08
CA VAL A 35 9.61 -8.56 7.72
C VAL A 35 9.94 -7.22 7.05
N ALA A 36 9.07 -6.21 7.16
CA ALA A 36 9.33 -4.88 6.62
C ALA A 36 10.61 -4.25 7.19
N GLY A 37 10.80 -4.36 8.52
CA GLY A 37 11.99 -3.86 9.19
C GLY A 37 13.27 -4.59 8.77
N ASP A 38 13.23 -5.92 8.65
CA ASP A 38 14.37 -6.71 8.14
C ASP A 38 14.74 -6.30 6.71
N LEU A 39 13.74 -6.17 5.83
CA LEU A 39 13.95 -5.78 4.44
C LEU A 39 14.58 -4.39 4.32
N ALA A 40 14.11 -3.41 5.09
CA ALA A 40 14.65 -2.06 5.08
C ALA A 40 16.07 -1.99 5.62
N LEU A 41 16.39 -2.72 6.69
CA LEU A 41 17.76 -2.82 7.22
C LEU A 41 18.72 -3.44 6.20
N ARG A 42 18.31 -4.51 5.52
CA ARG A 42 19.12 -5.13 4.45
C ARG A 42 19.27 -4.25 3.22
N ALA A 43 18.36 -3.30 3.02
CA ALA A 43 18.43 -2.27 1.99
C ALA A 43 19.15 -0.99 2.48
N GLU A 44 19.78 -1.03 3.66
CA GLU A 44 20.58 0.06 4.24
C GLU A 44 19.75 1.35 4.45
N PHE A 45 18.47 1.23 4.79
CA PHE A 45 17.70 2.36 5.30
C PHE A 45 18.25 2.78 6.67
N PRO A 46 18.33 4.09 6.97
CA PRO A 46 18.70 4.55 8.30
C PRO A 46 17.62 4.19 9.32
N LEU A 47 17.99 4.11 10.60
CA LEU A 47 17.14 3.52 11.64
C LEU A 47 15.82 4.28 11.85
N ASP A 48 15.85 5.61 11.75
CA ASP A 48 14.66 6.47 11.77
C ASP A 48 13.70 6.12 10.62
N ALA A 49 14.21 5.96 9.40
CA ALA A 49 13.41 5.54 8.25
C ALA A 49 12.88 4.10 8.39
N VAL A 50 13.60 3.22 9.08
CA VAL A 50 13.12 1.86 9.40
C VAL A 50 11.95 1.92 10.38
N ASP A 51 12.02 2.78 11.40
CA ASP A 51 10.94 2.95 12.38
C ASP A 51 9.70 3.60 11.75
N ASP A 52 9.91 4.62 10.91
CA ASP A 52 8.84 5.24 10.10
C ASP A 52 8.17 4.22 9.16
N LEU A 53 8.95 3.37 8.49
CA LEU A 53 8.42 2.32 7.64
C LEU A 53 7.59 1.31 8.43
N ARG A 54 8.09 0.86 9.59
CA ARG A 54 7.36 -0.10 10.44
C ARG A 54 6.01 0.46 10.86
N LEU A 55 5.96 1.74 11.24
CA LEU A 55 4.74 2.41 11.60
C LEU A 55 3.80 2.54 10.39
N ALA A 56 4.29 2.96 9.22
CA ALA A 56 3.49 3.04 8.00
C ALA A 56 2.89 1.66 7.60
N VAL A 57 3.68 0.60 7.71
CA VAL A 57 3.22 -0.77 7.46
C VAL A 57 2.14 -1.19 8.46
N ASP A 58 2.29 -0.84 9.75
CA ASP A 58 1.30 -1.14 10.78
C ASP A 58 -0.04 -0.46 10.51
N GLU A 59 -0.02 0.84 10.20
CA GLU A 59 -1.23 1.62 9.89
C GLU A 59 -1.93 1.07 8.64
N ALA A 60 -1.18 0.82 7.57
CA ALA A 60 -1.71 0.24 6.34
C ALA A 60 -2.36 -1.14 6.57
N CYS A 61 -1.69 -2.01 7.34
CA CYS A 61 -2.18 -3.35 7.62
C CYS A 61 -3.40 -3.31 8.54
N THR A 62 -3.42 -2.42 9.52
CA THR A 62 -4.53 -2.25 10.47
C THR A 62 -5.78 -1.77 9.74
N CYS A 63 -5.68 -0.72 8.93
CA CYS A 63 -6.81 -0.22 8.14
C CYS A 63 -7.43 -1.31 7.23
N LEU A 64 -6.60 -2.16 6.61
CA LEU A 64 -7.10 -3.27 5.78
C LEU A 64 -7.68 -4.41 6.62
N ALA A 65 -7.07 -4.75 7.76
CA ALA A 65 -7.54 -5.82 8.63
C ALA A 65 -8.93 -5.53 9.21
N GLU A 66 -9.24 -4.27 9.54
CA GLU A 66 -10.56 -3.84 10.02
C GLU A 66 -11.68 -4.07 8.99
N LEU A 67 -11.35 -4.05 7.70
CA LEU A 67 -12.29 -4.27 6.60
C LEU A 67 -12.29 -5.71 6.09
N ALA A 68 -11.39 -6.56 6.59
CA ALA A 68 -11.25 -7.92 6.11
C ALA A 68 -12.44 -8.78 6.53
N ARG A 69 -12.82 -9.73 5.67
CA ARG A 69 -13.77 -10.77 6.05
C ARG A 69 -13.19 -11.61 7.20
N PRO A 70 -13.99 -11.96 8.22
CA PRO A 70 -13.54 -12.82 9.32
C PRO A 70 -12.91 -14.12 8.81
N GLY A 71 -11.78 -14.51 9.42
CA GLY A 71 -11.04 -15.73 9.08
C GLY A 71 -10.26 -15.71 7.76
N THR A 72 -10.27 -14.58 7.04
CA THR A 72 -9.46 -14.41 5.82
C THR A 72 -8.06 -13.89 6.11
N LYS A 73 -7.20 -13.91 5.09
CA LYS A 73 -5.80 -13.51 5.20
C LYS A 73 -5.57 -12.11 4.66
N LEU A 74 -4.66 -11.40 5.33
CA LEU A 74 -3.98 -10.23 4.80
C LEU A 74 -2.72 -10.71 4.07
N THR A 75 -2.55 -10.27 2.82
CA THR A 75 -1.41 -10.62 1.96
C THR A 75 -0.64 -9.35 1.66
N CYS A 76 0.63 -9.30 2.05
CA CYS A 76 1.56 -8.20 1.78
C CYS A 76 2.69 -8.67 0.89
N THR A 77 2.89 -7.99 -0.24
CA THR A 77 4.04 -8.20 -1.12
C THR A 77 4.96 -7.00 -1.03
N PHE A 78 6.21 -7.25 -0.68
CA PHE A 78 7.28 -6.26 -0.63
C PHE A 78 8.16 -6.39 -1.88
N VAL A 79 8.46 -5.27 -2.49
CA VAL A 79 9.45 -5.14 -3.56
C VAL A 79 10.49 -4.15 -3.08
N VAL A 80 11.75 -4.56 -3.10
CA VAL A 80 12.89 -3.73 -2.69
C VAL A 80 13.77 -3.50 -3.90
N ASP A 81 13.99 -2.24 -4.23
CA ASP A 81 14.99 -1.78 -5.20
C ASP A 81 16.08 -0.96 -4.49
N ASP A 82 17.05 -0.43 -5.24
CA ASP A 82 18.21 0.26 -4.68
C ASP A 82 17.87 1.56 -3.93
N GLU A 83 16.72 2.17 -4.18
CA GLU A 83 16.34 3.46 -3.60
C GLU A 83 15.01 3.42 -2.85
N ARG A 84 14.21 2.36 -3.01
CA ARG A 84 12.81 2.34 -2.56
C ARG A 84 12.39 0.97 -2.08
N LEU A 85 11.47 0.99 -1.14
CA LEU A 85 10.69 -0.15 -0.71
C LEU A 85 9.22 0.12 -1.03
N SER A 86 8.62 -0.80 -1.78
CA SER A 86 7.19 -0.78 -2.10
C SER A 86 6.49 -1.93 -1.39
N MET A 87 5.35 -1.66 -0.77
CA MET A 87 4.47 -2.69 -0.22
C MET A 87 3.12 -2.62 -0.92
N THR A 88 2.60 -3.75 -1.36
CA THR A 88 1.18 -3.91 -1.71
C THR A 88 0.53 -4.86 -0.72
N ALA A 89 -0.39 -4.34 0.09
CA ALA A 89 -1.19 -5.11 1.04
C ALA A 89 -2.60 -5.32 0.49
N SER A 90 -3.22 -6.47 0.74
CA SER A 90 -4.57 -6.76 0.29
C SER A 90 -5.33 -7.73 1.19
N VAL A 91 -6.65 -7.56 1.23
CA VAL A 91 -7.61 -8.41 1.92
C VAL A 91 -8.81 -8.73 1.03
N SER A 92 -9.55 -9.77 1.39
CA SER A 92 -10.89 -10.00 0.84
C SER A 92 -11.91 -9.31 1.74
N THR A 93 -12.77 -8.48 1.17
CA THR A 93 -13.83 -7.76 1.87
C THR A 93 -15.17 -7.92 1.17
N THR A 94 -16.28 -7.81 1.91
CA THR A 94 -17.64 -7.60 1.38
C THR A 94 -18.14 -6.19 1.70
N GLY A 95 -17.27 -5.35 2.26
CA GLY A 95 -17.57 -4.00 2.73
C GLY A 95 -17.34 -2.93 1.65
N PRO A 96 -16.93 -1.71 2.05
CA PRO A 96 -16.63 -0.63 1.12
C PRO A 96 -15.53 -0.97 0.10
N THR A 97 -15.61 -0.36 -1.08
CA THR A 97 -14.59 -0.46 -2.14
C THR A 97 -13.42 0.52 -1.95
N GLY A 98 -13.36 1.22 -0.82
CA GLY A 98 -12.33 2.21 -0.50
C GLY A 98 -11.92 2.16 0.96
N LEU A 99 -10.80 2.79 1.27
CA LEU A 99 -10.33 2.99 2.64
C LEU A 99 -10.81 4.33 3.20
N PRO A 100 -11.06 4.43 4.52
CA PRO A 100 -11.47 5.69 5.15
C PRO A 100 -10.29 6.67 5.23
N THR A 101 -10.24 7.61 4.29
CA THR A 101 -9.11 8.55 4.11
C THR A 101 -9.17 9.80 4.98
N ASP A 102 -10.24 10.00 5.74
CA ASP A 102 -10.44 11.13 6.66
C ASP A 102 -9.99 10.83 8.10
N THR A 103 -9.40 9.65 8.32
CA THR A 103 -8.98 9.15 9.64
C THR A 103 -7.60 9.64 10.06
N PHE A 104 -7.32 9.59 11.38
CA PHE A 104 -5.97 9.86 11.90
C PHE A 104 -4.94 8.86 11.38
N ALA A 105 -5.28 7.57 11.36
CA ALA A 105 -4.43 6.49 10.81
C ALA A 105 -4.02 6.75 9.35
N TRP A 106 -4.99 7.15 8.50
CA TRP A 106 -4.68 7.52 7.12
C TRP A 106 -3.72 8.72 7.04
N ARG A 107 -3.92 9.75 7.86
CA ARG A 107 -3.02 10.90 7.91
C ARG A 107 -1.60 10.48 8.29
N VAL A 108 -1.44 9.67 9.35
CA VAL A 108 -0.14 9.12 9.76
C VAL A 108 0.52 8.36 8.60
N LEU A 109 -0.22 7.45 7.97
CA LEU A 109 0.27 6.68 6.82
C LEU A 109 0.78 7.58 5.69
N THR A 110 0.01 8.60 5.31
CA THR A 110 0.38 9.54 4.23
C THR A 110 1.52 10.49 4.60
N VAL A 111 1.77 10.72 5.89
CA VAL A 111 2.93 11.49 6.36
C VAL A 111 4.20 10.66 6.25
N LEU A 112 4.13 9.36 6.57
CA LEU A 112 5.29 8.47 6.59
C LEU A 112 5.67 7.96 5.20
N ALA A 113 4.70 7.60 4.36
CA ALA A 113 4.93 7.10 3.01
C ALA A 113 5.09 8.21 1.96
N ASP A 114 5.89 7.97 0.91
CA ASP A 114 6.04 8.91 -0.22
C ASP A 114 4.84 8.91 -1.17
N ASP A 115 4.19 7.76 -1.33
CA ASP A 115 3.01 7.56 -2.16
C ASP A 115 2.15 6.49 -1.50
N VAL A 116 0.83 6.69 -1.50
CA VAL A 116 -0.17 5.75 -1.01
C VAL A 116 -1.30 5.71 -2.01
N ARG A 117 -1.65 4.51 -2.49
CA ARG A 117 -2.73 4.30 -3.46
C ARG A 117 -3.66 3.20 -2.99
N VAL A 118 -4.95 3.50 -2.97
CA VAL A 118 -5.99 2.49 -2.81
C VAL A 118 -6.19 1.81 -4.17
N LEU A 119 -6.15 0.48 -4.17
CA LEU A 119 -6.38 -0.36 -5.33
C LEU A 119 -7.58 -1.24 -5.00
N SER A 120 -8.72 -1.01 -5.65
CA SER A 120 -9.91 -1.80 -5.44
C SER A 120 -10.47 -2.33 -6.75
N GLU A 121 -11.02 -3.54 -6.67
CA GLU A 121 -11.79 -4.14 -7.74
C GLU A 121 -13.27 -3.96 -7.36
N ALA A 122 -14.07 -3.38 -8.26
CA ALA A 122 -15.49 -3.24 -8.02
C ALA A 122 -16.14 -4.64 -7.97
N PRO A 123 -17.00 -4.94 -6.98
CA PRO A 123 -17.72 -6.21 -6.93
C PRO A 123 -18.67 -6.32 -8.13
N THR A 124 -18.82 -7.54 -8.68
CA THR A 124 -19.69 -7.78 -9.84
C THR A 124 -21.16 -7.79 -9.43
N ALA A 125 -21.44 -8.17 -8.19
CA ALA A 125 -22.77 -8.09 -7.56
C ALA A 125 -22.71 -7.48 -6.15
N PRO A 126 -23.81 -6.86 -5.67
CA PRO A 126 -23.89 -6.35 -4.29
C PRO A 126 -23.62 -7.45 -3.26
N GLY A 127 -22.75 -7.17 -2.29
CA GLY A 127 -22.37 -8.12 -1.23
C GLY A 127 -21.38 -9.22 -1.67
N GLU A 128 -20.93 -9.21 -2.92
CA GLU A 128 -19.88 -10.12 -3.38
C GLU A 128 -18.54 -9.75 -2.73
N ALA A 129 -17.79 -10.79 -2.34
CA ALA A 129 -16.45 -10.61 -1.83
C ALA A 129 -15.53 -10.12 -2.96
N HIS A 130 -14.84 -9.02 -2.73
CA HIS A 130 -13.90 -8.43 -3.66
C HIS A 130 -12.57 -8.15 -2.95
N ARG A 131 -11.56 -7.81 -3.74
CA ARG A 131 -10.23 -7.48 -3.24
C ARG A 131 -10.14 -5.97 -2.98
N LEU A 132 -9.80 -5.63 -1.75
CA LEU A 132 -9.38 -4.29 -1.38
C LEU A 132 -7.88 -4.33 -1.08
N ALA A 133 -7.13 -3.43 -1.69
CA ALA A 133 -5.69 -3.37 -1.58
C ALA A 133 -5.21 -1.93 -1.39
N LEU A 134 -4.04 -1.80 -0.79
CA LEU A 134 -3.30 -0.56 -0.65
C LEU A 134 -1.88 -0.80 -1.12
N ARG A 135 -1.36 0.11 -1.93
CA ARG A 135 0.04 0.19 -2.27
C ARG A 135 0.67 1.41 -1.61
N MET A 136 1.79 1.23 -0.94
CA MET A 136 2.61 2.33 -0.44
C MET A 136 4.06 2.19 -0.93
N THR A 137 4.75 3.32 -1.03
CA THR A 137 6.18 3.36 -1.32
C THR A 137 6.91 4.26 -0.34
N VAL A 138 8.11 3.85 0.07
CA VAL A 138 9.03 4.66 0.87
C VAL A 138 10.38 4.67 0.17
N ARG A 139 10.94 5.85 -0.05
CA ARG A 139 12.29 6.08 -0.54
C ARG A 139 13.27 6.02 0.62
N ARG A 140 14.42 5.41 0.38
CA ARG A 140 15.58 5.55 1.22
C ARG A 140 15.99 7.03 1.19
N PRO A 141 16.09 7.71 2.34
CA PRO A 141 16.55 9.08 2.35
C PRO A 141 18.04 9.15 1.97
N ASP A 142 18.40 10.15 1.15
CA ASP A 142 19.80 10.39 0.80
C ASP A 142 20.58 10.80 2.05
N THR A 143 21.59 10.01 2.41
CA THR A 143 22.43 10.30 3.59
C THR A 143 23.45 11.43 3.33
N THR A 144 23.46 12.05 2.14
CA THR A 144 24.35 13.16 1.78
C THR A 144 23.75 14.53 2.13
N ARG A 145 23.50 14.80 3.42
CA ARG A 145 23.62 16.14 4.03
C ARG A 145 23.46 16.07 5.56
N PRO A 146 24.32 16.72 6.36
CA PRO A 146 24.02 16.98 7.76
C PRO A 146 23.04 18.15 7.86
N ASP A 147 21.85 17.84 8.41
CA ASP A 147 20.78 18.69 8.95
C ASP A 147 20.20 19.86 8.13
N GLY A 148 18.87 19.93 8.15
CA GLY A 148 18.10 21.17 8.02
C GLY A 148 17.14 21.23 6.83
N ILE A 149 15.85 20.96 7.11
CA ILE A 149 14.65 21.19 6.29
C ILE A 149 14.36 20.06 5.28
N ALA A 150 13.42 19.19 5.66
CA ALA A 150 12.76 18.26 4.74
C ALA A 150 12.08 19.06 3.60
N PRO A 151 12.23 18.67 2.32
CA PRO A 151 11.48 19.29 1.23
C PRO A 151 9.99 19.00 1.42
N SER A 152 9.13 19.99 1.16
CA SER A 152 7.68 19.84 1.29
C SER A 152 7.18 18.73 0.34
N ARG A 153 6.77 17.60 0.92
CA ARG A 153 6.06 16.54 0.20
C ARG A 153 4.77 17.12 -0.36
N ARG A 154 4.57 17.03 -1.68
CA ARG A 154 3.28 17.34 -2.29
C ARG A 154 2.26 16.30 -1.86
N PRO A 155 1.06 16.70 -1.42
CA PRO A 155 -0.02 15.75 -1.23
C PRO A 155 -0.37 15.08 -2.55
N ALA A 156 -0.67 13.77 -2.50
CA ALA A 156 -1.20 13.04 -3.64
C ALA A 156 -2.50 13.72 -4.13
N PRO A 157 -2.72 13.82 -5.45
CA PRO A 157 -3.97 14.37 -5.96
C PRO A 157 -5.14 13.47 -5.54
N ASP A 158 -6.18 14.11 -5.00
CA ASP A 158 -7.41 13.46 -4.58
C ASP A 158 -8.03 12.70 -5.76
N ALA A 159 -8.28 11.40 -5.60
CA ALA A 159 -8.79 10.53 -6.67
C ALA A 159 -10.26 10.81 -7.05
N ALA A 160 -10.87 11.85 -6.47
CA ALA A 160 -12.27 12.20 -6.64
C ALA A 160 -12.58 13.18 -7.80
N ALA A 161 -11.62 13.52 -8.67
CA ALA A 161 -11.85 14.51 -9.75
C ALA A 161 -11.55 13.98 -11.16
N VAL A 162 -12.12 12.84 -11.54
CA VAL A 162 -12.26 12.41 -12.96
C VAL A 162 -13.66 11.89 -13.23
N ALA A 163 -14.66 12.74 -12.98
CA ALA A 163 -16.03 12.51 -13.45
C ALA A 163 -16.81 13.83 -13.53
N SER A 164 -16.43 14.74 -14.43
CA SER A 164 -17.34 15.77 -14.98
C SER A 164 -16.66 16.51 -16.13
N MET A 165 -16.51 15.83 -17.27
CA MET A 165 -16.40 16.54 -18.54
C MET A 165 -16.95 15.68 -19.68
N HIS A 166 -18.26 15.43 -19.64
CA HIS A 166 -19.09 15.15 -20.80
C HIS A 166 -20.51 15.56 -20.43
N ASP A 167 -20.93 16.75 -20.85
CA ASP A 167 -22.09 16.94 -21.73
C ASP A 167 -22.41 18.44 -21.87
N ARG A 168 -22.28 18.98 -23.09
CA ARG A 168 -22.98 20.20 -23.50
C ARG A 168 -23.61 19.91 -24.86
N PRO A 169 -24.94 19.75 -24.94
CA PRO A 169 -25.61 19.75 -26.23
C PRO A 169 -25.62 21.18 -26.78
N GLY A 170 -25.17 21.30 -28.04
CA GLY A 170 -25.17 22.54 -28.79
C GLY A 170 -26.59 23.03 -29.04
N THR A 171 -26.87 24.27 -28.63
CA THR A 171 -28.05 25.00 -29.06
C THR A 171 -27.80 25.58 -30.45
N SER A 172 -28.39 24.96 -31.48
CA SER A 172 -28.53 25.59 -32.80
C SER A 172 -29.90 26.28 -32.83
N GLY A 173 -29.89 27.61 -32.87
CA GLY A 173 -31.07 28.42 -33.15
C GLY A 173 -31.34 28.53 -34.67
N PRO A 174 -32.52 29.05 -35.05
CA PRO A 174 -33.01 29.11 -36.43
C PRO A 174 -32.32 30.18 -37.29
#